data_AF-A0A1I5S2X0-F1
#
_entry.id   AF-A0A1I5S2X0-F1
#
_cell.length_a   1.000
_cell.length_b   1.000
_cell.length_c   1.000
_cell.angle_alpha   90.00
_cell.angle_beta   90.00
_cell.angle_gamma   90.00
#
_symmetry.space_group_name_H-M   'P 1'
#
loop_
_entity.id
_entity.type
_entity.pdbx_description
1 polymer ?
#
loop_
_entity_poly.entity_id
_entity_poly.type
_entity_poly.pdbx_seq_one_letter_code
_entity_poly.pdbx_strand_id
1 'polypeptide(L)' 'MRHYFYKERRQTLPKGLPVILSWTIGIPAAIITSRIGIDYGLGRDIEWLSYVPLFLGTAAAGLVFAGPLHYAVHHLKKNE' A
#
# COMPACT_ATOMS: atom_id res chain seq x y z
N MET A 1 30.26 14.14 -26.50
CA MET A 1 28.93 13.55 -26.82
C MET A 1 28.69 12.12 -26.31
N ARG A 2 29.57 11.49 -25.51
CA ARG A 2 29.29 10.16 -24.89
C ARG A 2 28.88 10.21 -23.41
N HIS A 3 28.90 11.38 -22.78
CA HIS A 3 28.62 11.53 -21.34
C HIS A 3 27.13 11.66 -20.98
N TYR A 4 26.24 11.80 -21.97
CA TYR A 4 24.79 11.96 -21.72
C TYR A 4 24.03 10.63 -21.71
N PHE A 5 24.64 9.52 -22.14
CA PHE A 5 23.95 8.23 -22.30
C PHE A 5 24.09 7.26 -21.11
N TYR A 6 24.88 7.59 -20.08
CA TYR A 6 25.09 6.68 -18.93
C TYR A 6 24.23 7.03 -17.70
N LYS A 7 23.39 8.06 -17.81
CA LYS A 7 22.47 8.48 -16.73
C LYS A 7 21.07 7.92 -16.90
N GLU A 8 20.97 6.78 -17.56
CA GLU A 8 19.73 6.05 -17.76
C GLU A 8 19.96 4.65 -17.19
N ARG A 9 19.08 4.21 -16.27
CA ARG A 9 19.05 2.88 -15.61
C ARG A 9 19.65 2.75 -14.20
N ARG A 10 19.58 3.79 -13.37
CA ARG A 10 19.18 3.56 -11.97
C ARG A 10 17.72 3.97 -11.84
N GLN A 11 16.81 3.03 -12.10
CA GLN A 11 15.41 3.14 -11.67
C GLN A 11 15.40 3.08 -10.13
N THR A 12 15.87 4.14 -9.47
CA THR A 12 15.57 4.34 -8.06
C THR A 12 14.08 4.61 -7.98
N LEU A 13 13.33 3.68 -7.40
CA LEU A 13 11.91 3.85 -7.12
C LEU A 13 11.68 5.27 -6.55
N PRO A 14 10.70 6.05 -7.05
CA PRO A 14 10.38 7.34 -6.50
C PRO A 14 10.26 7.23 -4.98
N LYS A 15 10.85 8.18 -4.24
CA LYS A 15 11.03 8.09 -2.77
C LYS A 15 9.74 7.93 -1.95
N GLY A 16 8.55 8.01 -2.54
CA GLY A 16 7.25 7.70 -1.91
C GLY A 16 6.50 6.50 -2.51
N LEU A 17 6.96 5.93 -3.63
CA LEU A 17 6.32 4.78 -4.27
C LEU A 17 6.25 3.53 -3.37
N PRO A 18 7.30 3.13 -2.62
CA PRO A 18 7.18 1.98 -1.72
C PRO A 18 6.18 2.22 -0.58
N VAL A 19 6.01 3.46 -0.14
CA VAL A 19 5.03 3.83 0.90
C VAL A 19 3.62 3.71 0.35
N ILE A 20 3.36 4.27 -0.84
CA ILE A 20 2.05 4.17 -1.50
C ILE A 20 1.68 2.70 -1.75
N LEU A 21 2.60 1.90 -2.28
CA LEU A 21 2.39 0.46 -2.50
C LEU A 21 2.06 -0.29 -1.20
N SER A 22 2.74 0.04 -0.11
CA SER A 22 2.49 -0.58 1.20
C SER A 22 1.09 -0.25 1.73
N TRP A 23 0.65 1.00 1.57
CA TRP A 23 -0.68 1.46 2.00
C TRP A 23 -1.81 0.95 1.09
N THR A 24 -1.59 0.86 -0.21
CA THR A 24 -2.63 0.46 -1.19
C THR A 24 -2.74 -1.06 -1.38
N ILE A 25 -1.67 -1.83 -1.13
CA ILE A 25 -1.68 -3.29 -1.35
C ILE A 25 -1.35 -4.04 -0.07
N GLY A 26 -0.28 -3.66 0.62
CA GLY A 26 0.21 -4.37 1.81
C GLY A 26 -0.82 -4.41 2.93
N ILE A 27 -1.34 -3.24 3.32
CA ILE A 27 -2.35 -3.15 4.38
C ILE A 27 -3.67 -3.87 4.00
N PRO A 28 -4.25 -3.64 2.81
CA PRO A 28 -5.43 -4.39 2.36
C PRO A 28 -5.23 -5.90 2.36
N ALA A 29 -4.08 -6.38 1.89
CA ALA A 29 -3.77 -7.81 1.88
C ALA A 29 -3.67 -8.40 3.29
N ALA A 30 -3.04 -7.68 4.23
CA ALA A 30 -2.94 -8.10 5.63
C ALA A 30 -4.32 -8.17 6.30
N ILE A 31 -5.19 -7.18 6.04
CA ILE A 31 -6.56 -7.14 6.56
C ILE A 31 -7.36 -8.35 6.06
N ILE A 32 -7.30 -8.65 4.75
CA ILE A 32 -8.03 -9.77 4.17
C ILE A 32 -7.52 -11.11 4.68
N THR A 33 -6.20 -11.29 4.72
CA THR A 33 -5.60 -12.53 5.23
C THR A 33 -6.03 -12.79 6.67
N SER A 34 -6.04 -11.74 7.50
CA SER A 34 -6.53 -11.82 8.88
C SER A 34 -8.02 -12.16 8.94
N ARG A 35 -8.83 -11.57 8.07
CA ARG A 35 -10.27 -11.81 8.02
C ARG A 35 -10.61 -13.25 7.63
N ILE A 36 -9.95 -13.77 6.60
CA ILE A 36 -10.10 -15.16 6.17
C ILE A 36 -9.72 -16.10 7.32
N GLY A 37 -8.63 -15.82 8.03
CA GLY A 37 -8.22 -16.61 9.20
C GLY A 37 -9.27 -16.62 10.33
N ILE A 38 -9.90 -15.47 10.60
CA ILE A 38 -10.98 -15.36 11.58
C ILE A 38 -12.21 -16.15 11.14
N ASP A 39 -12.65 -15.99 9.89
CA ASP A 39 -13.84 -16.68 9.39
C ASP A 39 -13.62 -18.21 9.36
N TYR A 40 -12.41 -18.66 8.99
CA TYR A 40 -12.01 -20.06 9.09
C TYR A 40 -12.03 -20.57 10.54
N GLY A 41 -11.47 -19.82 11.49
CA GLY A 41 -11.46 -20.20 12.91
C GLY A 41 -12.85 -20.22 13.57
N LEU A 42 -13.79 -19.43 13.06
CA LEU A 42 -15.18 -19.39 13.50
C LEU A 42 -16.08 -20.42 12.80
N GLY A 43 -15.53 -21.22 11.87
CA GLY A 43 -16.29 -22.20 11.09
C GLY A 43 -17.35 -21.57 10.17
N ARG A 44 -17.13 -20.33 9.74
CA ARG A 44 -18.02 -19.62 8.82
C ARG A 44 -17.71 -20.02 7.38
N ASP A 45 -18.74 -20.08 6.55
CA ASP A 45 -18.58 -20.25 5.11
C ASP A 45 -17.75 -19.09 4.52
N ILE A 46 -16.65 -19.44 3.85
CA ILE A 46 -15.74 -18.48 3.25
C ILE A 46 -16.34 -18.03 1.92
N GLU A 47 -17.06 -16.92 1.94
CA GLU A 47 -17.63 -16.32 0.75
C GLU A 47 -16.63 -15.33 0.12
N TRP A 48 -15.86 -15.80 -0.86
CA TRP A 48 -14.76 -15.03 -1.46
C TRP A 48 -15.17 -13.64 -1.98
N LEU A 49 -16.40 -13.52 -2.50
CA LEU A 49 -16.93 -12.25 -3.02
C LEU A 49 -17.18 -11.22 -1.92
N SER A 50 -17.44 -11.65 -0.68
CA SER A 50 -17.66 -10.75 0.46
C SER A 50 -16.40 -9.96 0.85
N TYR A 51 -15.21 -10.45 0.50
CA TYR A 51 -13.93 -9.77 0.79
C TYR A 51 -13.55 -8.73 -0.27
N VAL A 52 -14.17 -8.78 -1.46
CA VAL A 52 -13.84 -7.87 -2.57
C VAL A 52 -14.14 -6.40 -2.24
N PRO A 53 -15.32 -6.04 -1.68
CA PRO A 53 -15.59 -4.66 -1.26
C PRO A 53 -14.63 -4.18 -0.17
N LEU A 54 -14.25 -5.08 0.75
CA LEU A 54 -13.29 -4.77 1.81
C LEU A 54 -11.90 -4.48 1.24
N PHE A 55 -11.45 -5.28 0.27
CA PHE A 55 -10.21 -5.04 -0.46
C PHE A 55 -10.22 -3.69 -1.16
N LEU A 56 -11.26 -3.44 -1.96
CA LEU A 56 -11.35 -2.24 -2.78
C LEU A 56 -11.48 -0.99 -1.94
N GLY A 57 -12.28 -1.03 -0.86
CA GLY A 57 -12.43 0.10 0.07
C GLY A 57 -11.12 0.44 0.78
N THR A 58 -10.39 -0.57 1.26
CA THR A 58 -9.10 -0.35 1.94
C THR A 58 -7.99 0.06 0.96
N ALA A 59 -7.96 -0.50 -0.26
CA ALA A 59 -7.03 -0.09 -1.30
C ALA A 59 -7.28 1.34 -1.78
N ALA A 60 -8.55 1.72 -1.98
CA ALA A 60 -8.94 3.08 -2.33
C ALA A 60 -8.58 4.08 -1.22
N ALA A 61 -8.84 3.73 0.04
CA ALA A 61 -8.40 4.54 1.18
C ALA A 61 -6.87 4.67 1.20
N GLY A 62 -6.13 3.58 1.02
CA GLY A 62 -4.68 3.60 0.92
C GLY A 62 -4.18 4.52 -0.19
N LEU A 63 -4.81 4.50 -1.37
CA LEU A 63 -4.43 5.35 -2.49
C LEU A 63 -4.72 6.84 -2.22
N VAL A 64 -5.88 7.16 -1.64
CA VAL A 64 -6.30 8.54 -1.34
C VAL A 64 -5.47 9.13 -0.20
N PHE A 65 -5.19 8.36 0.85
CA PHE A 65 -4.53 8.83 2.06
C PHE A 65 -3.01 8.65 2.06
N ALA A 66 -2.42 7.78 1.23
CA ALA A 66 -0.98 7.56 1.22
C ALA A 66 -0.17 8.83 0.89
N GLY A 67 -0.66 9.67 -0.02
CA GLY A 67 0.00 10.94 -0.37
C GLY A 67 0.04 11.93 0.81
N PRO A 68 -1.12 12.34 1.34
CA PRO A 68 -1.20 13.21 2.53
C PRO A 68 -0.45 12.65 3.73
N LEU A 69 -0.54 11.33 3.98
CA LEU A 69 0.13 10.68 5.09
C LEU A 69 1.65 10.66 4.93
N HIS A 70 2.15 10.36 3.73
CA HIS A 70 3.57 10.44 3.43
C HIS A 70 4.10 11.87 3.63
N TYR A 71 3.36 12.88 3.18
CA TYR A 71 3.72 14.27 3.39
C TYR A 71 3.74 14.63 4.89
N ALA A 72 2.71 14.25 5.65
CA ALA A 72 2.62 14.53 7.09
C ALA A 72 3.78 13.91 7.87
N VAL A 73 4.11 12.63 7.63
CA VAL A 73 5.23 11.95 8.29
C VAL A 73 6.57 12.62 7.96
N HIS A 74 6.78 12.98 6.69
CA HIS A 74 8.03 13.60 6.26
C HIS A 74 8.17 15.04 6.75
N HIS A 75 7.05 15.73 6.99
CA HIS A 75 7.01 17.07 7.56
C HIS A 75 7.20 17.06 9.09
N LEU A 76 6.56 16.12 9.80
CA LEU A 76 6.77 15.90 11.23
C LEU A 76 8.24 15.60 11.55
N LYS A 77 8.88 14.71 10.78
CA LYS A 77 10.29 14.35 10.94
C LYS A 77 11.27 15.51 10.69
N LYS A 78 10.85 16.56 9.98
CA LYS A 78 11.71 17.73 9.69
C LYS A 78 11.68 18.78 10.83
N ASN A 79 10.69 18.69 11.72
CA ASN A 79 10.48 19.64 12.81
C ASN A 79 10.87 19.08 14.20
N GLU A 80 11.49 17.89 14.25
CA GLU A 80 12.24 17.36 15.40
C GLU A 80 13.73 17.69 15.26
#